data_AF-A0A2E5E3I1-F1
#
_entry.id   AF-A0A2E5E3I1-F1
#
_cell.length_a   1.000
_cell.length_b   1.000
_cell.length_c   1.000
_cell.angle_alpha   90.00
_cell.angle_beta   90.00
_cell.angle_gamma   90.00
#
_symmetry.space_group_name_H-M   'P 1'
#
loop_
_entity.id
_entity.type
_entity.pdbx_description
1 polymer ?
#
loop_
_entity_poly.entity_id
_entity_poly.type
_entity_poly.pdbx_seq_one_letter_code
_entity_poly.pdbx_strand_id
1 'polypeptide(L)'
;MNEQVFQERFALLLKRINALPDEQKLGLASPGGEKEVCEGELSKAVDELQDSIDFLRLSVKYLMFDLEATRRENAYLRRLLEQATRRDQEIDQELEEDNFYRDDEEE
;
A
#
# COMPACT_ATOMS: atom_id res chain seq x y z
N MET A 1 8.02 -1.65 -6.47
CA MET A 1 7.37 -2.24 -7.67
C MET A 1 7.02 -1.10 -8.61
N ASN A 2 7.18 -1.26 -9.93
CA ASN A 2 6.95 -0.20 -10.91
C ASN A 2 5.44 -0.05 -11.17
N GLU A 3 4.88 1.13 -10.95
CA GLU A 3 3.44 1.39 -11.12
C GLU A 3 2.95 1.15 -12.56
N GLN A 4 3.85 1.30 -13.53
CA GLN A 4 3.58 0.97 -14.93
C GLN A 4 3.24 -0.52 -15.13
N VAL A 5 3.95 -1.42 -14.46
CA VAL A 5 3.70 -2.87 -14.54
C VAL A 5 2.35 -3.21 -13.90
N PHE A 6 1.96 -2.50 -12.85
CA PHE A 6 0.64 -2.64 -12.24
C PHE A 6 -0.47 -2.20 -13.21
N GLN A 7 -0.33 -1.05 -13.85
CA GLN A 7 -1.34 -0.57 -14.80
C GLN A 7 -1.49 -1.49 -16.00
N GLU A 8 -0.40 -2.05 -16.52
CA GLU A 8 -0.44 -3.05 -17.61
C GLU A 8 -1.18 -4.32 -17.18
N ARG A 9 -0.84 -4.90 -16.03
CA ARG A 9 -1.50 -6.11 -15.52
C ARG A 9 -2.96 -5.88 -15.19
N PHE A 10 -3.31 -4.72 -14.63
CA PHE A 10 -4.68 -4.34 -14.32
C PHE A 10 -5.53 -4.12 -15.57
N ALA A 11 -4.97 -3.46 -16.59
CA ALA A 11 -5.64 -3.31 -17.88
C ALA A 11 -5.88 -4.66 -18.56
N LEU A 12 -4.93 -5.60 -18.43
CA LEU A 12 -5.05 -6.96 -18.96
C LEU A 12 -6.14 -7.76 -18.24
N LEU A 13 -6.23 -7.62 -16.91
CA LEU A 13 -7.29 -8.18 -16.07
C LEU A 13 -8.68 -7.66 -16.47
N LEU A 14 -8.83 -6.34 -16.59
CA LEU A 14 -10.07 -5.69 -17.04
C LEU A 14 -10.49 -6.18 -18.43
N LYS A 15 -9.54 -6.29 -19.35
CA LYS A 15 -9.78 -6.80 -20.71
C LYS A 15 -10.25 -8.26 -20.69
N ARG A 16 -9.69 -9.10 -19.80
CA ARG A 16 -10.06 -10.52 -19.66
C ARG A 16 -11.46 -10.70 -19.05
N ILE A 17 -11.77 -9.93 -18.01
CA ILE A 17 -13.12 -9.93 -17.38
C ILE A 17 -14.18 -9.51 -18.39
N ASN A 18 -13.92 -8.47 -19.18
CA ASN A 18 -14.85 -8.01 -20.23
C ASN A 18 -14.88 -8.95 -21.46
N ALA A 19 -13.87 -9.80 -21.65
CA ALA A 19 -13.81 -10.78 -22.73
C ALA A 19 -14.48 -12.12 -22.37
N LEU A 20 -14.81 -12.35 -21.10
CA LEU A 20 -15.63 -13.49 -20.68
C LEU A 20 -17.08 -13.19 -21.08
N PRO A 21 -17.68 -13.94 -22.03
CA PRO A 21 -19.05 -13.69 -22.45
C PRO A 21 -20.03 -14.03 -21.33
N ASP A 22 -21.09 -13.23 -21.17
CA ASP A 22 -22.22 -13.52 -20.26
C ASP A 22 -22.96 -14.84 -20.60
N GLU A 23 -22.66 -15.45 -21.75
CA GLU A 23 -23.34 -16.63 -22.32
C GLU A 23 -23.13 -17.93 -21.53
N GLN A 24 -22.12 -18.04 -20.66
CA GLN A 24 -21.92 -19.26 -19.84
C GLN A 24 -22.85 -19.36 -18.62
N LYS A 25 -23.63 -18.32 -18.30
CA LYS A 25 -24.54 -18.35 -17.16
C LYS A 25 -25.89 -19.04 -17.43
N LEU A 26 -26.29 -19.29 -18.68
CA LEU A 26 -27.68 -19.71 -18.96
C LEU A 26 -27.92 -20.86 -19.94
N GLY A 27 -26.93 -21.43 -20.66
CA GLY A 27 -27.23 -22.71 -21.31
C GLY A 27 -26.22 -23.28 -22.29
N LEU A 28 -25.61 -24.42 -21.94
CA LEU A 28 -25.14 -25.42 -22.92
C LEU A 28 -25.36 -26.85 -22.40
N ALA A 29 -26.65 -27.19 -22.34
CA ALA A 29 -27.19 -28.53 -22.21
C ALA A 29 -27.07 -29.35 -23.51
N SER A 30 -25.89 -29.42 -24.15
CA SER A 30 -25.66 -30.33 -25.29
C SER A 30 -24.36 -31.14 -25.13
N PRO A 31 -24.38 -32.48 -25.28
CA PRO A 31 -23.21 -33.33 -25.15
C PRO A 31 -22.68 -33.71 -26.53
N GLY A 32 -21.57 -33.10 -26.97
CA GLY A 32 -20.88 -33.58 -28.17
C GLY A 32 -19.73 -32.68 -28.61
N GLY A 33 -18.50 -33.19 -28.51
CA GLY A 33 -17.34 -32.76 -29.30
C GLY A 33 -16.59 -31.50 -28.88
N GLU A 34 -17.27 -30.38 -28.60
CA GLU A 34 -16.61 -29.07 -28.47
C GLU A 34 -16.24 -28.69 -27.02
N LYS A 35 -16.64 -29.50 -26.03
CA LYS A 35 -16.48 -29.20 -24.60
C LYS A 35 -15.02 -29.20 -24.13
N GLU A 36 -14.16 -30.09 -24.63
CA GLU A 36 -12.79 -30.21 -24.12
C GLU A 36 -11.90 -29.02 -24.51
N VAL A 37 -12.08 -28.48 -25.72
CA VAL A 37 -11.34 -27.30 -26.18
C VAL A 37 -11.79 -26.06 -25.40
N CYS A 38 -13.09 -25.92 -25.19
CA CYS A 38 -13.67 -24.82 -24.42
C CYS A 38 -13.29 -24.89 -22.93
N GLU A 39 -13.29 -26.08 -22.31
CA GLU A 39 -12.79 -26.28 -20.93
C GLU A 39 -11.31 -25.93 -20.81
N GLY A 40 -10.48 -26.31 -21.78
CA GLY A 40 -9.05 -25.97 -21.78
C GLY A 40 -8.76 -24.48 -21.95
N GLU A 41 -9.56 -23.77 -22.77
CA GLU A 41 -9.45 -22.31 -22.89
C GLU A 41 -9.96 -21.58 -21.64
N LEU A 42 -11.01 -22.11 -21.01
CA LEU A 42 -11.54 -21.59 -19.76
C LEU A 42 -10.56 -21.78 -18.61
N SER A 43 -9.93 -22.96 -18.49
CA SER A 43 -8.93 -23.23 -17.44
C SER A 43 -7.75 -22.28 -17.56
N LYS A 44 -7.24 -22.06 -18.79
CA LYS A 44 -6.16 -21.10 -19.04
C LYS A 44 -6.55 -19.68 -18.66
N ALA A 45 -7.78 -19.25 -18.98
CA ALA A 45 -8.27 -17.93 -18.62
C ALA A 45 -8.39 -17.77 -17.09
N VAL A 46 -8.79 -18.83 -16.37
CA VAL A 46 -8.85 -18.85 -14.90
C VAL A 46 -7.46 -18.83 -14.28
N ASP A 47 -6.50 -19.58 -14.83
CA ASP A 47 -5.11 -19.59 -14.35
C ASP A 47 -4.45 -18.21 -14.52
N GLU A 48 -4.63 -17.57 -15.69
CA GLU A 48 -4.15 -16.20 -15.94
C GLU A 48 -4.79 -15.16 -15.01
N LEU A 49 -6.09 -15.33 -14.73
CA LEU A 49 -6.82 -14.49 -13.79
C LEU A 49 -6.26 -14.64 -12.37
N GLN A 50 -5.96 -15.88 -11.97
CA GLN A 50 -5.40 -16.20 -10.67
C GLN A 50 -4.00 -15.60 -10.49
N ASP A 51 -3.14 -15.72 -11.50
CA ASP A 51 -1.82 -15.06 -11.52
C ASP A 51 -1.92 -13.53 -11.39
N SER A 52 -2.91 -12.93 -12.05
CA SER A 52 -3.15 -11.48 -11.98
C SER A 52 -3.63 -11.04 -10.59
N ILE A 53 -4.48 -11.84 -9.93
CA ILE A 53 -4.93 -11.61 -8.56
C ILE A 53 -3.77 -11.79 -7.56
N ASP A 54 -2.92 -12.79 -7.76
CA ASP A 54 -1.76 -13.01 -6.91
C ASP A 54 -0.74 -11.87 -7.02
N PHE A 55 -0.54 -11.35 -8.24
CA PHE A 55 0.25 -10.14 -8.44
C PHE A 55 -0.37 -8.94 -7.71
N LEU A 56 -1.68 -8.71 -7.87
CA LEU A 56 -2.39 -7.63 -7.18
C LEU A 56 -2.26 -7.74 -5.65
N ARG A 57 -2.42 -8.95 -5.11
CA ARG A 57 -2.27 -9.22 -3.68
C ARG A 57 -0.87 -8.87 -3.19
N LEU A 58 0.16 -9.17 -3.98
CA LEU A 58 1.54 -8.83 -3.66
C LEU A 58 1.77 -7.31 -3.74
N SER A 59 1.25 -6.65 -4.78
CA SER A 59 1.35 -5.19 -4.93
C SER A 59 0.71 -4.45 -3.75
N VAL A 60 -0.48 -4.88 -3.30
CA VAL A 60 -1.14 -4.31 -2.12
C VAL A 60 -0.32 -4.53 -0.85
N LYS A 61 0.28 -5.71 -0.66
CA LYS A 61 1.17 -5.97 0.49
C LYS A 61 2.35 -5.01 0.52
N TYR A 62 2.99 -4.78 -0.63
CA TYR A 62 4.12 -3.84 -0.71
C TYR A 62 3.68 -2.39 -0.48
N LEU A 63 2.56 -1.97 -1.06
CA LEU A 63 2.05 -0.62 -0.85
C LEU A 63 1.72 -0.36 0.64
N MET A 64 1.10 -1.33 1.32
CA MET A 64 0.84 -1.21 2.76
C MET A 64 2.13 -1.20 3.58
N PHE A 65 3.16 -1.96 3.17
CA PHE A 65 4.45 -1.95 3.84
C PHE A 65 5.15 -0.59 3.71
N ASP A 66 5.16 -0.03 2.50
CA ASP A 66 5.74 1.29 2.23
C ASP A 66 5.00 2.40 3.01
N LEU A 67 3.67 2.32 3.07
CA LEU A 67 2.84 3.25 3.85
C LEU A 67 3.15 3.13 5.36
N GLU A 68 3.24 1.91 5.89
CA GLU A 68 3.58 1.73 7.31
C GLU A 68 5.01 2.18 7.63
N ALA A 69 5.96 1.96 6.72
CA ALA A 69 7.34 2.44 6.87
C ALA A 69 7.38 3.98 6.96
N THR A 70 6.74 4.68 6.01
CA THR A 70 6.66 6.15 6.01
C THR A 70 5.88 6.70 7.21
N ARG A 71 4.82 5.99 7.65
CA ARG A 71 4.07 6.37 8.86
C ARG A 71 4.92 6.27 10.13
N ARG A 72 5.69 5.18 10.29
CA ARG A 72 6.61 4.99 11.42
C ARG A 72 7.73 6.01 11.41
N GLU A 73 8.30 6.28 10.25
CA GLU A 73 9.34 7.30 10.09
C GLU A 73 8.81 8.70 10.45
N ASN A 74 7.62 9.08 9.96
CA ASN A 74 7.00 10.36 10.31
C ASN A 74 6.78 10.51 11.83
N ALA A 75 6.27 9.44 12.48
CA ALA A 75 6.08 9.44 13.92
C ALA A 75 7.41 9.55 14.69
N TYR A 76 8.46 8.89 14.23
CA TYR A 76 9.80 8.98 14.81
C TYR A 76 10.37 10.40 14.69
N LEU A 77 10.27 11.01 13.50
CA LEU A 77 10.74 12.37 13.26
C LEU A 77 9.99 13.40 14.10
N ARG A 78 8.67 13.27 14.25
CA ARG A 78 7.86 14.15 15.12
C ARG A 78 8.32 14.08 16.58
N ARG A 79 8.58 12.87 17.09
CA ARG A 79 9.11 12.70 18.46
C ARG A 79 10.47 13.35 18.64
N LEU A 80 11.35 13.24 17.64
CA LEU A 80 12.66 13.87 17.67
C LEU A 80 12.56 15.40 17.72
N LEU A 81 11.65 15.98 16.92
CA LEU A 81 11.38 17.41 16.94
C LEU A 81 10.79 17.86 18.29
N GLU A 82 9.82 17.14 18.83
CA GLU A 82 9.25 17.45 20.15
C GLU A 82 10.29 17.44 21.26
N GLN A 83 11.22 16.47 21.24
CA GLN A 83 12.33 16.41 22.19
C GLN A 83 13.32 17.56 22.02
N ALA A 84 13.65 17.93 20.78
CA ALA A 84 14.52 19.08 20.51
C ALA A 84 13.89 20.37 21.03
N THR A 85 12.61 20.63 20.71
CA THR A 85 11.92 21.83 21.19
C THR A 85 11.80 21.88 22.72
N ARG A 86 11.57 20.74 23.39
CA ARG A 86 11.57 20.70 24.87
C ARG A 86 12.93 21.04 25.45
N ARG A 87 14.00 20.47 24.88
CA ARG A 87 15.36 20.75 25.33
C ARG A 87 15.71 22.23 25.17
N ASP A 88 15.32 22.86 24.07
CA ASP A 88 15.54 24.28 23.85
C ASP A 88 14.78 25.12 24.91
N GLN A 89 13.55 24.75 25.24
CA GLN A 89 12.76 25.41 26.30
C GLN A 89 13.35 25.22 27.70
N GLU A 90 13.90 24.04 28.00
CA GLU A 90 14.59 23.77 29.27
C GLU A 90 15.85 24.64 29.39
N ILE A 91 16.62 24.78 28.31
CA ILE A 91 17.80 25.66 28.27
C ILE A 91 17.39 27.12 28.50
N ASP A 92 16.35 27.60 27.81
CA ASP A 92 15.87 28.97 27.99
C ASP A 92 15.40 29.22 29.43
N GLN A 93 14.71 28.26 30.06
CA GLN A 93 14.27 28.34 31.46
C GLN A 93 15.45 28.34 32.45
N GLU A 94 16.45 27.46 32.26
CA GLU A 94 17.65 27.44 33.09
C GLU A 94 18.41 28.78 33.01
N LEU A 95 18.50 29.38 31.82
CA LEU A 95 19.13 30.69 31.63
C LEU A 95 18.34 31.83 32.28
N GLU A 96 17.02 31.77 32.26
CA GLU A 96 16.16 32.74 32.95
C GLU A 96 16.28 32.63 34.48
N GLU A 97 16.29 31.40 35.02
CA GLU A 97 16.49 31.14 36.45
C GLU A 97 17.88 31.62 36.91
N ASP A 98 18.95 31.26 36.19
CA ASP A 98 20.32 31.67 36.52
C ASP A 98 20.47 33.21 36.54
N ASN A 99 19.82 33.92 35.60
CA ASN A 99 19.84 35.39 35.58
C ASN A 99 19.05 35.98 36.76
N PHE A 100 17.89 35.39 37.10
CA PHE A 100 17.06 35.83 38.22
C PHE A 100 17.82 35.75 39.56
N TYR A 101 18.51 34.63 39.83
CA TYR A 101 19.29 34.48 41.06
C TYR A 101 20.53 35.38 41.11
N ARG A 102 21.11 35.73 39.95
CA ARG A 102 22.26 36.62 39.88
C ARG A 102 21.89 38.08 40.20
N ASP A 103 20.72 38.53 39.75
CA ASP A 103 20.24 39.88 40.05
C ASP A 103 19.91 40.06 41.55
N ASP A 104 19.42 39.00 42.23
CA ASP A 104 19.15 39.00 43.68
C ASP A 104 20.43 39.02 44.56
N GLU A 105 21.60 38.63 44.03
CA GLU A 105 22.88 38.70 44.75
C GLU A 105 23.57 40.08 44.64
N GLU A 106 23.12 40.96 43.74
CA GLU A 106 23.73 42.28 43.47
C GLU A 106 23.04 43.47 44.19
N GLU A 107 21.96 43.24 44.98
CA GLU A 107 21.31 44.26 45.88
C GLU A 107 21.76 44.20 47.35
#